data_AF-A0A640P0K4-F1
#
_entry.id   AF-A0A640P0K4-F1
#
_cell.length_a   1.000
_cell.length_b   1.000
_cell.length_c   1.000
_cell.angle_alpha   90.00
_cell.angle_beta   90.00
_cell.angle_gamma   90.00
#
_symmetry.space_group_name_H-M   'P 1'
#
loop_
_entity.id
_entity.type
_entity.pdbx_description
1 polymer ?
#
loop_
_entity_poly.entity_id
_entity_poly.type
_entity_poly.pdbx_seq_one_letter_code
_entity_poly.pdbx_strand_id
1 'polypeptide(L)'
;MLVRYNEVAEALCLPSVLNTRSIRRIVFEHDLSIHPLKPILLEFVVKGLREESAPPPIPAPKPLKMSETIESQAIALLQSYQFNVAEISRRLKVSHGYVKQLANRIGVKTTERKQVVTADIERQAIKMAIENVSCKDIAAKLGVSEPSITGVVQSVDGLSLWRQYLRMYEKRDAVRATLIEERKRRGLLNRSELKEHQGNALNWAYQYDKTWLDVTFPIQGNHANHSAKIWEKRDTSLFPKFKEFLKQQLETTNKLPSKYALDKAFGNHRWFTCNFTKLSRCKRMYDMVKFKITQSNEGKSE
;
A
#
# COMPACT_ATOMS: atom_id res chain seq x y z
N MET A 1 5.64 18.79 -4.40
CA MET A 1 4.53 18.62 -3.43
C MET A 1 4.84 17.57 -2.37
N LEU A 2 4.99 16.28 -2.71
CA LEU A 2 5.24 15.22 -1.70
C LEU A 2 6.54 15.41 -0.90
N VAL A 3 7.61 15.81 -1.60
CA VAL A 3 8.93 16.07 -0.98
C VAL A 3 8.84 17.19 0.05
N ARG A 4 8.28 18.33 -0.33
CA ARG A 4 8.06 19.48 0.57
C ARG A 4 7.05 19.20 1.69
N TYR A 5 6.07 18.33 1.46
CA TYR A 5 5.22 17.82 2.54
C TYR A 5 6.04 17.04 3.57
N ASN A 6 6.93 16.14 3.12
CA ASN A 6 7.77 15.37 4.03
C ASN A 6 8.69 16.29 4.84
N GLU A 7 9.27 17.31 4.22
CA GLU A 7 10.09 18.34 4.91
C GLU A 7 9.27 19.11 5.96
N VAL A 8 8.04 19.53 5.63
CA VAL A 8 7.16 20.24 6.57
C VAL A 8 6.66 19.32 7.69
N ALA A 9 6.32 18.07 7.37
CA ALA A 9 5.87 17.08 8.34
C ALA A 9 7.00 16.72 9.32
N GLU A 10 8.23 16.59 8.82
CA GLU A 10 9.42 16.36 9.64
C GLU A 10 9.70 17.57 10.57
N ALA A 11 9.64 18.79 10.04
CA ALA A 11 9.81 20.01 10.84
C ALA A 11 8.73 20.19 11.93
N LEU A 12 7.53 19.65 11.72
CA LEU A 12 6.41 19.68 12.66
C LEU A 12 6.28 18.41 13.51
N CYS A 13 7.25 17.48 13.41
CA CYS A 13 7.23 16.16 14.09
C CYS A 13 5.93 15.35 13.84
N LEU A 14 5.32 15.51 12.68
CA LEU A 14 4.11 14.79 12.28
C LEU A 14 4.50 13.43 11.65
N PRO A 15 3.80 12.33 11.98
CA PRO A 15 4.00 11.07 11.29
C PRO A 15 3.68 11.21 9.79
N SER A 16 4.23 10.35 8.94
CA SER A 16 3.94 10.34 7.49
C SER A 16 2.45 10.04 7.24
N VAL A 17 1.63 11.10 7.17
CA VAL A 17 0.16 11.01 7.07
C VAL A 17 -0.32 11.07 5.61
N LEU A 18 0.39 11.81 4.75
CA LEU A 18 0.08 11.92 3.31
C LEU A 18 1.00 11.01 2.47
N ASN A 19 0.37 10.28 1.55
CA ASN A 19 1.03 9.51 0.50
C ASN A 19 0.35 9.79 -0.84
N THR A 20 0.98 9.40 -1.96
CA THR A 20 0.47 9.66 -3.32
C THR A 20 -0.97 9.21 -3.52
N ARG A 21 -1.36 8.09 -2.88
CA ARG A 21 -2.73 7.58 -2.88
C ARG A 21 -3.68 8.50 -2.12
N SER A 22 -3.29 9.00 -0.95
CA SER A 22 -4.10 9.93 -0.14
C SER A 22 -4.30 11.26 -0.85
N ILE A 23 -3.28 11.78 -1.55
CA ILE A 23 -3.40 13.03 -2.33
C ILE A 23 -4.37 12.85 -3.49
N ARG A 24 -4.25 11.76 -4.26
CA ARG A 24 -5.22 11.48 -5.35
C ARG A 24 -6.64 11.40 -4.83
N ARG A 25 -6.86 10.76 -3.69
CA ARG A 25 -8.19 10.66 -3.08
C ARG A 25 -8.73 12.02 -2.64
N ILE A 26 -7.90 12.88 -2.04
CA ILE A 26 -8.32 14.25 -1.65
C ILE A 26 -8.67 15.10 -2.88
N VAL A 27 -7.91 14.99 -3.96
CA VAL A 27 -8.04 15.87 -5.14
C VAL A 27 -9.14 15.39 -6.11
N PHE A 28 -9.35 14.09 -6.24
CA PHE A 28 -10.21 13.53 -7.30
C PHE A 28 -11.39 12.68 -6.78
N GLU A 29 -11.46 12.34 -5.49
CA GLU A 29 -12.48 11.45 -4.93
C GLU A 29 -13.10 12.04 -3.64
N HIS A 30 -14.05 12.97 -3.79
CA HIS A 30 -14.67 13.71 -2.68
C HIS A 30 -15.59 12.87 -1.78
N ASP A 31 -16.00 11.66 -2.20
CA ASP A 31 -17.01 10.85 -1.51
C ASP A 31 -16.45 9.88 -0.45
N LEU A 32 -15.14 9.86 -0.24
CA LEU A 32 -14.50 8.90 0.66
C LEU A 32 -14.19 9.55 2.01
N SER A 33 -14.51 8.83 3.10
CA SER A 33 -14.17 9.24 4.46
C SER A 33 -12.64 9.32 4.61
N ILE A 34 -12.11 10.54 4.53
CA ILE A 34 -10.70 10.86 4.74
C ILE A 34 -10.62 11.61 6.07
N HIS A 35 -9.63 11.26 6.89
CA HIS A 35 -9.40 11.95 8.16
C HIS A 35 -9.18 13.45 7.90
N PRO A 36 -9.88 14.35 8.62
CA PRO A 36 -9.94 15.79 8.30
C PRO A 36 -8.58 16.49 8.33
N LEU A 37 -7.61 15.95 9.08
CA LEU A 37 -6.24 16.46 9.12
C LEU A 37 -5.52 16.41 7.75
N LYS A 38 -5.81 15.42 6.91
CA LYS A 38 -5.11 15.21 5.63
C LYS A 38 -5.38 16.32 4.61
N PRO A 39 -6.64 16.70 4.31
CA PRO A 39 -6.92 17.82 3.40
C PRO A 39 -6.40 19.16 3.95
N ILE A 40 -6.49 19.40 5.26
CA ILE A 40 -5.97 20.63 5.90
C ILE A 40 -4.45 20.75 5.71
N LEU A 41 -3.70 19.67 5.96
CA LEU A 41 -2.25 19.67 5.76
C LEU A 41 -1.87 19.83 4.28
N LEU A 42 -2.63 19.22 3.37
CA LEU A 42 -2.42 19.40 1.94
C LEU A 42 -2.64 20.86 1.52
N GLU A 43 -3.72 21.47 1.97
CA GLU A 43 -4.02 22.88 1.71
C GLU A 43 -2.94 23.82 2.26
N PHE A 44 -2.46 23.56 3.48
CA PHE A 44 -1.36 24.32 4.09
C PHE A 44 -0.07 24.22 3.24
N VAL A 45 0.29 23.01 2.80
CA VAL A 45 1.47 22.81 1.95
C VAL A 45 1.31 23.51 0.60
N VAL A 46 0.13 23.41 -0.03
CA VAL A 46 -0.16 24.06 -1.32
C VAL A 46 -0.11 25.57 -1.21
N LYS A 47 -0.71 26.17 -0.17
CA LYS A 47 -0.62 27.62 0.09
C LYS A 47 0.80 28.08 0.42
N GLY A 48 1.62 27.21 1.01
CA GLY A 48 3.03 27.45 1.28
C GLY A 48 3.96 27.29 0.07
N LEU A 49 3.46 26.75 -1.06
CA LEU A 49 4.18 26.82 -2.33
C LEU A 49 4.11 28.28 -2.79
N ARG A 50 5.19 29.03 -2.55
CA ARG A 50 5.45 30.22 -3.35
C ARG A 50 5.35 29.79 -4.81
N GLU A 51 4.67 30.57 -5.63
CA GLU A 51 4.81 30.48 -7.08
C GLU A 51 6.29 30.70 -7.37
N GLU A 52 7.06 29.61 -7.41
CA GLU A 52 8.33 29.58 -8.09
C GLU A 52 7.95 29.91 -9.51
N SER A 53 8.15 31.19 -9.87
CA SER A 53 8.05 31.68 -11.22
C SER A 53 8.69 30.62 -12.09
N ALA A 54 7.92 30.04 -13.00
CA ALA A 54 8.39 28.99 -13.87
C ALA A 54 9.80 29.37 -14.34
N PRO A 55 10.81 28.49 -14.21
CA PRO A 55 12.14 28.80 -14.72
C PRO A 55 11.93 29.30 -16.15
N PRO A 56 12.52 30.45 -16.52
CA PRO A 56 12.32 31.02 -17.85
C PRO A 56 12.57 29.90 -18.85
N PRO A 57 11.72 29.78 -19.90
CA PRO A 57 11.87 28.71 -20.88
C PRO A 57 13.33 28.69 -21.29
N ILE A 58 14.01 27.57 -21.04
CA ILE A 58 15.38 27.38 -21.49
C ILE A 58 15.32 27.74 -22.98
N PRO A 59 16.03 28.80 -23.43
CA PRO A 59 15.99 29.17 -24.83
C PRO A 59 16.39 27.91 -25.60
N ALA A 60 15.54 27.47 -26.53
CA ALA A 60 15.91 26.40 -27.43
C ALA A 60 17.34 26.70 -27.93
N PRO A 61 18.27 25.73 -27.89
CA PRO A 61 19.66 25.99 -28.26
C PRO A 61 19.65 26.71 -29.60
N LYS A 62 20.10 27.98 -29.60
CA LYS A 62 20.17 28.78 -30.82
C LYS A 62 20.90 27.91 -31.83
N PRO A 63 20.33 27.68 -33.03
CA PRO A 63 21.02 26.87 -34.02
C PRO A 63 22.41 27.46 -34.18
N LEU A 64 23.44 26.62 -33.99
CA LEU A 64 24.80 26.97 -34.35
C LEU A 64 24.73 27.43 -35.81
N LYS A 65 24.78 28.75 -36.03
CA LYS A 65 24.90 29.31 -37.37
C LYS A 65 26.28 28.88 -37.88
N MET A 66 26.31 27.71 -38.52
CA MET A 66 27.42 27.30 -39.36
C MET A 66 27.55 28.31 -40.50
N SER A 67 28.72 28.38 -41.14
CA SER A 67 28.91 29.29 -42.26
C SER A 67 27.83 29.07 -43.32
N GLU A 68 27.29 30.16 -43.86
CA GLU A 68 26.24 30.14 -44.91
C GLU A 68 26.64 29.27 -46.11
N THR A 69 27.95 29.12 -46.33
CA THR A 69 28.55 28.24 -47.34
C THR A 69 28.24 26.76 -47.10
N ILE A 70 28.33 26.27 -45.85
CA ILE A 70 28.08 24.86 -45.51
C ILE A 70 26.58 24.56 -45.55
N GLU A 71 25.74 25.49 -45.10
CA GLU A 71 24.28 25.34 -45.18
C GLU A 71 23.81 25.26 -46.63
N SER A 72 24.32 26.14 -47.51
CA SER A 72 24.00 26.14 -48.94
C SER A 72 24.43 24.83 -49.63
N GLN A 73 25.62 24.32 -49.31
CA GLN A 73 26.10 23.04 -49.83
C GLN A 73 25.27 21.85 -49.33
N ALA A 74 24.84 21.86 -48.06
CA ALA A 74 23.97 20.83 -47.49
C ALA A 74 22.59 20.83 -48.16
N ILE A 75 22.01 22.01 -48.42
CA ILE A 75 20.74 22.14 -49.13
C ILE A 75 20.85 21.58 -50.56
N ALA A 76 21.91 21.95 -51.30
CA ALA A 76 22.12 21.45 -52.65
C ALA A 76 22.25 19.91 -52.68
N LEU A 77 22.99 19.33 -51.72
CA LEU A 77 23.12 17.88 -51.61
C LEU A 77 21.81 17.19 -51.20
N LEU A 78 21.02 17.78 -50.31
CA LEU A 78 19.70 17.26 -49.93
C LEU A 78 18.69 17.33 -51.08
N GLN A 79 18.72 18.40 -51.88
CA GLN A 79 17.87 18.59 -53.05
C GLN A 79 18.29 17.71 -54.24
N SER A 80 19.55 17.27 -54.29
CA SER A 80 20.03 16.35 -55.33
C SER A 80 19.49 14.93 -55.19
N TYR A 81 18.95 14.56 -54.03
CA TYR A 81 18.47 13.21 -53.67
C TYR A 81 19.48 12.05 -53.88
N GLN A 82 20.75 12.34 -54.20
CA GLN A 82 21.75 11.32 -54.49
C GLN A 82 22.39 10.70 -53.25
N PHE A 83 22.34 11.40 -52.11
CA PHE A 83 23.05 11.01 -50.89
C PHE A 83 22.10 10.94 -49.71
N ASN A 84 22.31 9.96 -48.83
CA ASN A 84 21.57 9.85 -47.57
C ASN A 84 22.12 10.86 -46.53
N VAL A 85 21.35 11.13 -45.48
CA VAL A 85 21.68 12.10 -44.41
C VAL A 85 23.04 11.82 -43.77
N ALA A 86 23.40 10.55 -43.58
CA ALA A 86 24.67 10.14 -42.99
C ALA A 86 25.87 10.42 -43.91
N GLU A 87 25.69 10.21 -45.22
CA GLU A 87 26.71 10.47 -46.23
C GLU A 87 26.94 11.97 -46.42
N ILE A 88 25.86 12.77 -46.41
CA ILE A 88 25.94 14.23 -46.44
C ILE A 88 26.66 14.76 -45.18
N SER A 89 26.34 14.20 -44.01
CA SER A 89 27.00 14.53 -42.74
C SER A 89 28.51 14.26 -42.78
N ARG A 90 28.94 13.12 -43.35
CA ARG A 90 30.37 12.78 -43.51
C ARG A 90 31.09 13.72 -44.47
N ARG A 91 30.48 14.02 -45.62
CA ARG A 91 31.08 14.87 -46.67
C ARG A 91 31.27 16.31 -46.22
N LEU A 92 30.31 16.84 -45.49
CA LEU A 92 30.34 18.22 -45.00
C LEU A 92 30.97 18.36 -43.61
N LYS A 93 31.40 17.24 -42.99
CA LYS A 93 31.93 17.19 -41.62
C LYS A 93 31.02 17.88 -40.59
N VAL A 94 29.70 17.75 -40.77
CA VAL A 94 28.67 18.28 -39.88
C VAL A 94 27.98 17.16 -39.12
N SER A 95 27.33 17.48 -38.01
CA SER A 95 26.59 16.47 -37.24
C SER A 95 25.40 15.91 -38.04
N HIS A 96 25.14 14.61 -37.90
CA HIS A 96 23.98 13.94 -38.52
C HIS A 96 22.65 14.64 -38.14
N GLY A 97 22.55 15.08 -36.89
CA GLY A 97 21.38 15.82 -36.39
C GLY A 97 21.15 17.15 -37.10
N TYR A 98 22.23 17.87 -37.45
CA TYR A 98 22.13 19.14 -38.19
C TYR A 98 21.56 18.92 -39.60
N VAL A 99 22.07 17.94 -40.34
CA VAL A 99 21.56 17.61 -41.68
C VAL A 99 20.11 17.13 -41.62
N LYS A 100 19.73 16.36 -40.59
CA LYS A 100 18.33 15.94 -40.37
C LYS A 100 17.40 17.12 -40.09
N GLN A 101 17.83 18.05 -39.24
CA GLN A 101 17.06 19.29 -38.97
C GLN A 101 16.90 20.15 -40.22
N LEU A 102 17.96 20.26 -41.03
CA LEU A 102 17.95 21.00 -42.28
C LEU A 102 17.00 20.34 -43.29
N ALA A 103 17.06 19.02 -43.45
CA ALA A 103 16.16 18.24 -44.31
C ALA A 103 14.69 18.42 -43.92
N ASN A 104 14.39 18.41 -42.61
CA ASN A 104 13.05 18.68 -42.10
C ASN A 104 12.59 20.12 -42.40
N ARG A 105 13.48 21.11 -42.27
CA ARG A 105 13.19 22.52 -42.57
C ARG A 105 12.83 22.75 -44.04
N ILE A 106 13.50 22.05 -44.95
CA ILE A 106 13.27 22.14 -46.40
C ILE A 106 12.22 21.14 -46.91
N GLY A 107 11.61 20.34 -46.04
CA GLY A 107 10.56 19.38 -46.41
C GLY A 107 11.04 18.13 -47.17
N VAL A 108 12.33 17.81 -47.17
CA VAL A 108 12.87 16.62 -47.84
C VAL A 108 12.59 15.38 -46.97
N LYS A 109 11.81 14.44 -47.50
CA LYS A 109 11.54 13.16 -46.83
C LYS A 109 12.82 12.33 -46.74
N THR A 110 13.38 12.24 -45.54
CA THR A 110 14.52 11.37 -45.28
C THR A 110 14.05 9.94 -45.09
N THR A 111 14.66 8.99 -45.80
CA THR A 111 14.34 7.56 -45.71
C THR A 111 14.78 7.03 -44.34
N GLU A 112 13.89 7.09 -43.35
CA GLU A 112 14.13 6.42 -42.08
C GLU A 112 14.06 4.90 -42.30
N ARG A 113 15.16 4.20 -42.02
CA ARG A 113 15.17 2.73 -41.94
C ARG A 113 14.47 2.33 -40.64
N LYS A 114 13.13 2.41 -40.61
CA LYS A 114 12.35 1.77 -39.54
C LYS A 114 12.42 0.27 -39.81
N GLN A 115 13.00 -0.51 -38.90
CA GLN A 115 12.82 -1.95 -38.91
C GLN A 115 11.32 -2.20 -38.70
N VAL A 116 10.64 -2.56 -39.77
CA VAL A 116 9.21 -2.86 -39.73
C VAL A 116 9.05 -4.23 -39.08
N VAL A 117 8.19 -4.32 -38.07
CA VAL A 117 7.76 -5.60 -37.53
C VAL A 117 6.99 -6.30 -38.66
N THR A 118 7.58 -7.35 -39.23
CA THR A 118 6.91 -8.16 -40.25
C THR A 118 5.92 -9.11 -39.59
N ALA A 119 4.91 -9.57 -40.33
CA ALA A 119 3.89 -10.50 -39.81
C ALA A 119 4.50 -11.78 -39.20
N ASP A 120 5.64 -12.24 -39.71
CA ASP A 120 6.35 -13.40 -39.15
C ASP A 120 6.99 -13.10 -37.79
N ILE A 121 7.55 -11.90 -37.62
CA ILE A 121 8.08 -11.42 -36.34
C ILE A 121 6.93 -11.29 -35.33
N GLU A 122 5.77 -10.76 -35.74
CA GLU A 122 4.59 -10.66 -34.88
C GLU A 122 4.13 -12.03 -34.40
N ARG A 123 3.97 -13.01 -35.31
CA ARG A 123 3.57 -14.37 -34.94
C ARG A 123 4.54 -15.02 -33.95
N GLN A 124 5.85 -14.87 -34.18
CA GLN A 124 6.87 -15.41 -33.27
C GLN A 124 6.85 -14.70 -31.91
N ALA A 125 6.71 -13.37 -31.90
CA ALA A 125 6.61 -12.59 -30.68
C ALA A 125 5.38 -12.99 -29.85
N ILE A 126 4.23 -13.20 -30.50
CA ILE A 126 2.99 -13.66 -29.85
C ILE A 126 3.19 -15.04 -29.24
N LYS A 127 3.76 -15.99 -30.00
CA LYS A 127 4.03 -17.35 -29.49
C LYS A 127 4.90 -17.32 -28.22
N MET A 128 6.01 -16.58 -28.26
CA MET A 128 6.91 -16.46 -27.11
C MET A 128 6.26 -15.70 -25.94
N ALA A 129 5.40 -14.72 -26.23
CA ALA A 129 4.66 -14.00 -25.21
C ALA A 129 3.60 -14.88 -24.52
N ILE A 130 2.97 -15.81 -25.24
CA ILE A 130 2.06 -16.83 -24.67
C ILE A 130 2.82 -17.75 -23.70
N GLU A 131 4.06 -18.10 -24.04
CA GLU A 131 5.01 -18.85 -23.19
C GLU A 131 5.60 -18.01 -22.03
N ASN A 132 5.06 -16.82 -21.78
CA ASN A 132 5.47 -15.88 -20.72
C ASN A 132 6.93 -15.37 -20.81
N VAL A 133 7.59 -15.47 -21.98
CA VAL A 133 8.93 -14.89 -22.18
C VAL A 133 8.86 -13.36 -22.06
N SER A 134 9.90 -12.72 -21.51
CA SER A 134 9.92 -11.27 -21.32
C SER A 134 9.96 -10.52 -22.65
N CYS A 135 9.35 -9.32 -22.71
CA CYS A 135 9.33 -8.53 -23.95
C CYS A 135 10.75 -8.13 -24.37
N LYS A 136 11.64 -7.90 -23.39
CA LYS A 136 13.06 -7.60 -23.61
C LYS A 136 13.79 -8.76 -24.27
N ASP A 137 13.56 -9.99 -23.81
CA ASP A 137 14.23 -11.18 -24.36
C ASP A 137 13.69 -11.52 -25.75
N ILE A 138 12.39 -11.36 -25.98
CA ILE A 138 11.77 -11.50 -27.30
C ILE A 138 12.37 -10.47 -28.27
N ALA A 139 12.48 -9.20 -27.85
CA ALA A 139 13.07 -8.13 -28.63
C ALA A 139 14.53 -8.41 -29.01
N ALA A 140 15.33 -8.86 -28.04
CA ALA A 140 16.72 -9.27 -28.26
C ALA A 140 16.82 -10.44 -29.25
N LYS A 141 15.95 -11.45 -29.13
CA LYS A 141 15.96 -12.63 -30.00
C LYS A 141 15.52 -12.34 -31.43
N LEU A 142 14.53 -11.46 -31.60
CA LEU A 142 13.99 -11.10 -32.91
C LEU A 142 14.70 -9.91 -33.57
N GLY A 143 15.64 -9.27 -32.86
CA GLY A 143 16.40 -8.12 -33.38
C GLY A 143 15.56 -6.86 -33.58
N VAL A 144 14.54 -6.66 -32.73
CA VAL A 144 13.58 -5.56 -32.80
C VAL A 144 13.62 -4.75 -31.50
N SER A 145 13.10 -3.52 -31.50
CA SER A 145 12.98 -2.72 -30.29
C SER A 145 11.95 -3.29 -29.31
N GLU A 146 12.24 -3.21 -28.00
CA GLU A 146 11.32 -3.63 -26.93
C GLU A 146 9.95 -2.92 -26.98
N PRO A 147 9.86 -1.61 -27.29
CA PRO A 147 8.57 -0.94 -27.47
C PRO A 147 7.72 -1.54 -28.60
N SER A 148 8.34 -1.95 -29.70
CA SER A 148 7.62 -2.59 -30.81
C SER A 148 7.01 -3.92 -30.38
N ILE A 149 7.76 -4.77 -29.67
CA ILE A 149 7.23 -6.04 -29.13
C ILE A 149 6.14 -5.80 -28.10
N THR A 150 6.30 -4.77 -27.26
CA THR A 150 5.26 -4.38 -26.29
C THR A 150 3.96 -3.99 -27.00
N GLY A 151 4.07 -3.24 -28.10
CA GLY A 151 2.92 -2.90 -28.95
C GLY A 151 2.22 -4.13 -29.54
N VAL A 152 2.98 -5.11 -30.03
CA VAL A 152 2.44 -6.38 -30.55
C VAL A 152 1.74 -7.19 -29.45
N VAL A 153 2.30 -7.24 -28.25
CA VAL A 153 1.66 -7.97 -27.14
C VAL A 153 0.37 -7.27 -26.68
N GLN A 154 0.34 -5.94 -26.73
CA GLN A 154 -0.82 -5.14 -26.35
C GLN A 154 -1.92 -5.14 -27.42
N SER A 155 -1.58 -5.37 -28.69
CA SER A 155 -2.57 -5.46 -29.77
C SER A 155 -3.34 -6.77 -29.78
N VAL A 156 -2.84 -7.82 -29.10
CA VAL A 156 -3.54 -9.09 -28.95
C VAL A 156 -4.44 -9.06 -27.72
N ASP A 157 -5.74 -9.16 -27.96
CA ASP A 157 -6.75 -9.19 -26.91
C ASP A 157 -6.51 -10.35 -25.92
N GLY A 158 -6.57 -10.04 -24.63
CA GLY A 158 -6.43 -11.02 -23.55
C GLY A 158 -5.00 -11.49 -23.26
N LEU A 159 -4.03 -11.28 -24.16
CA LEU A 159 -2.65 -11.78 -23.97
C LEU A 159 -1.95 -11.13 -22.78
N SER A 160 -2.18 -9.84 -22.55
CA SER A 160 -1.64 -9.12 -21.38
C SER A 160 -2.17 -9.70 -20.06
N LEU A 161 -3.47 -10.03 -20.02
CA LEU A 161 -4.12 -10.65 -18.87
C LEU A 161 -3.62 -12.09 -18.64
N TRP A 162 -3.50 -12.86 -19.72
CA TRP A 162 -2.93 -14.22 -19.69
C TRP A 162 -1.52 -14.23 -19.09
N ARG A 163 -0.66 -13.31 -19.54
CA ARG A 163 0.70 -13.19 -18.99
C ARG A 163 0.70 -12.72 -17.54
N GLN A 164 -0.24 -11.86 -17.14
CA GLN A 164 -0.40 -11.50 -15.74
C GLN A 164 -0.80 -12.70 -14.89
N TYR A 165 -1.71 -13.54 -15.39
CA TYR A 165 -2.11 -14.78 -14.74
C TYR A 165 -0.90 -15.73 -14.59
N LEU A 166 -0.13 -15.95 -15.66
CA LEU A 166 1.06 -16.81 -15.60
C LEU A 166 2.10 -16.31 -14.59
N ARG A 167 2.40 -15.01 -14.58
CA ARG A 167 3.30 -14.42 -13.57
C ARG A 167 2.79 -14.62 -12.13
N MET A 168 1.49 -14.49 -11.91
CA MET A 168 0.89 -14.76 -10.60
C MET A 168 0.98 -16.24 -10.22
N TYR A 169 0.77 -17.14 -11.19
CA TYR A 169 0.87 -18.58 -10.99
C TYR A 169 2.30 -19.02 -10.66
N GLU A 170 3.29 -18.60 -11.44
CA GLU A 170 4.72 -18.85 -11.18
C GLU A 170 5.14 -18.26 -9.83
N LYS A 171 4.68 -17.05 -9.50
CA LYS A 171 4.97 -16.43 -8.21
C LYS A 171 4.39 -17.23 -7.06
N ARG A 172 3.16 -17.75 -7.20
CA ARG A 172 2.54 -18.63 -6.22
C ARG A 172 3.39 -19.87 -6.00
N ASP A 173 3.78 -20.55 -7.07
CA ASP A 173 4.53 -21.80 -6.97
C ASP A 173 5.93 -21.57 -6.37
N ALA A 174 6.60 -20.47 -6.73
CA ALA A 174 7.86 -20.07 -6.10
C ALA A 174 7.70 -19.78 -4.60
N VAL A 175 6.66 -19.05 -4.21
CA VAL A 175 6.36 -18.76 -2.79
C VAL A 175 6.08 -20.05 -2.02
N ARG A 176 5.26 -20.95 -2.58
CA ARG A 176 4.99 -22.26 -1.98
C ARG A 176 6.26 -23.07 -1.79
N ALA A 177 7.13 -23.12 -2.81
CA ALA A 177 8.40 -23.82 -2.76
C ALA A 177 9.29 -23.27 -1.63
N THR A 178 9.47 -21.96 -1.56
CA THR A 178 10.26 -21.30 -0.50
C THR A 178 9.75 -21.65 0.90
N LEU A 179 8.44 -21.59 1.14
CA LEU A 179 7.87 -21.91 2.45
C LEU A 179 8.00 -23.39 2.81
N ILE A 180 7.83 -24.29 1.83
CA ILE A 180 8.03 -25.74 2.02
C ILE A 180 9.50 -26.05 2.30
N GLU A 181 10.43 -25.44 1.58
CA GLU A 181 11.87 -25.62 1.79
C GLU A 181 12.31 -25.13 3.18
N GLU A 182 11.79 -24.00 3.65
CA GLU A 182 12.08 -23.50 4.98
C GLU A 182 11.59 -24.47 6.07
N ARG A 183 10.38 -25.04 5.89
CA ARG A 183 9.87 -26.11 6.76
C ARG A 183 10.76 -27.35 6.71
N LYS A 184 11.20 -27.79 5.53
CA LYS A 184 12.10 -28.95 5.41
C LYS A 184 13.43 -28.71 6.14
N ARG A 185 13.94 -27.48 6.08
CA ARG A 185 15.23 -27.10 6.67
C ARG A 185 15.20 -27.03 8.20
N ARG A 186 14.11 -26.52 8.77
CA ARG A 186 14.02 -26.22 10.23
C ARG A 186 13.03 -27.09 10.99
N GLY A 187 12.25 -27.92 10.30
CA GLY A 187 11.21 -28.77 10.88
C GLY A 187 9.84 -28.10 10.95
N LEU A 188 9.00 -28.55 11.90
CA LEU A 188 7.63 -28.06 12.12
C LEU A 188 7.64 -26.62 12.65
N LEU A 189 7.80 -25.65 11.75
CA LEU A 189 7.74 -24.22 12.06
C LEU A 189 6.30 -23.75 12.29
N ASN A 190 6.09 -22.95 13.33
CA ASN A 190 4.85 -22.21 13.52
C ASN A 190 4.84 -20.93 12.64
N ARG A 191 3.66 -20.32 12.44
CA ARG A 191 3.53 -19.12 11.57
C ARG A 191 4.33 -17.91 12.06
N SER A 192 4.57 -17.81 13.37
CA SER A 192 5.33 -16.72 13.98
C SER A 192 6.81 -16.83 13.60
N GLU A 193 7.39 -18.02 13.71
CA GLU A 193 8.76 -18.31 13.29
C GLU A 193 8.90 -18.17 11.76
N LEU A 194 7.89 -18.60 11.01
CA LEU A 194 7.89 -18.45 9.55
C LEU A 194 7.85 -16.97 9.13
N LYS A 195 7.23 -16.10 9.93
CA LYS A 195 7.19 -14.66 9.69
C LYS A 195 8.57 -14.01 9.88
N GLU A 196 9.34 -14.50 10.85
CA GLU A 196 10.68 -13.99 11.13
C GLU A 196 11.66 -14.31 10.00
N HIS A 197 11.58 -15.51 9.43
CA HIS A 197 12.48 -15.94 8.35
C HIS A 197 11.99 -15.59 6.95
N GLN A 198 10.70 -15.78 6.69
CA GLN A 198 10.09 -15.70 5.35
C GLN A 198 8.84 -14.80 5.35
N GLY A 199 8.89 -13.67 6.06
CA GLY A 199 7.76 -12.76 6.21
C GLY A 199 7.16 -12.26 4.89
N ASN A 200 7.99 -12.00 3.88
CA ASN A 200 7.50 -11.57 2.56
C ASN A 200 6.71 -12.66 1.84
N ALA A 201 7.22 -13.90 1.83
CA ALA A 201 6.56 -15.05 1.22
C ALA A 201 5.26 -15.40 1.97
N LEU A 202 5.29 -15.35 3.30
CA LEU A 202 4.13 -15.58 4.16
C LEU A 202 3.04 -14.52 3.92
N ASN A 203 3.40 -13.24 3.88
CA ASN A 203 2.44 -12.15 3.62
C ASN A 203 1.80 -12.28 2.23
N TRP A 204 2.60 -12.64 1.22
CA TRP A 204 2.08 -12.87 -0.13
C TRP A 204 1.09 -14.04 -0.15
N ALA A 205 1.45 -15.18 0.46
CA ALA A 205 0.56 -16.34 0.54
C ALA A 205 -0.71 -16.03 1.35
N TYR A 206 -0.61 -15.23 2.42
CA TYR A 206 -1.78 -14.81 3.20
C TYR A 206 -2.75 -13.96 2.36
N GLN A 207 -2.23 -13.10 1.49
CA GLN A 207 -3.05 -12.22 0.66
C GLN A 207 -3.67 -12.93 -0.55
N TYR A 208 -2.93 -13.82 -1.21
CA TYR A 208 -3.31 -14.37 -2.52
C TYR A 208 -3.54 -15.90 -2.53
N ASP A 209 -3.14 -16.63 -1.49
CA ASP A 209 -3.20 -18.10 -1.45
C ASP A 209 -3.47 -18.64 -0.03
N LYS A 210 -4.45 -18.01 0.63
CA LYS A 210 -4.76 -18.24 2.05
C LYS A 210 -5.20 -19.68 2.34
N THR A 211 -6.00 -20.28 1.46
CA THR A 211 -6.54 -21.64 1.63
C THR A 211 -5.41 -22.66 1.69
N TRP A 212 -4.45 -22.58 0.77
CA TRP A 212 -3.26 -23.44 0.79
C TRP A 212 -2.40 -23.18 2.02
N LEU A 213 -2.24 -21.92 2.42
CA LEU A 213 -1.46 -21.55 3.61
C LEU A 213 -2.09 -22.11 4.90
N ASP A 214 -3.41 -22.05 5.04
CA ASP A 214 -4.17 -22.57 6.18
C ASP A 214 -4.11 -24.09 6.29
N VAL A 215 -4.19 -24.80 5.17
CA VAL A 215 -4.02 -26.27 5.12
C VAL A 215 -2.59 -26.67 5.43
N THR A 216 -1.61 -25.98 4.85
CA THR A 216 -0.21 -26.37 4.95
C THR A 216 0.36 -26.00 6.31
N PHE A 217 0.17 -24.75 6.76
CA PHE A 217 0.67 -24.18 8.02
C PHE A 217 -0.50 -23.77 8.92
N PRO A 218 -1.14 -24.68 9.67
CA PRO A 218 -2.30 -24.32 10.49
C PRO A 218 -1.92 -23.30 11.58
N ILE A 219 -2.83 -22.37 11.86
CA ILE A 219 -2.72 -21.49 13.03
C ILE A 219 -2.90 -22.38 14.27
N GLN A 220 -1.90 -22.48 15.12
CA GLN A 220 -2.09 -23.07 16.45
C GLN A 220 -3.11 -22.21 17.19
N GLY A 221 -4.24 -22.80 17.57
CA GLY A 221 -5.46 -22.10 17.97
C GLY A 221 -5.22 -21.04 19.06
N ASN A 222 -5.97 -19.94 18.97
CA ASN A 222 -6.03 -18.88 19.97
C ASN A 222 -6.04 -19.48 21.38
N HIS A 223 -5.15 -19.00 22.26
CA HIS A 223 -5.18 -19.31 23.68
C HIS A 223 -6.62 -19.22 24.18
N ALA A 224 -7.12 -20.29 24.81
CA ALA A 224 -8.47 -20.33 25.34
C ALA A 224 -8.72 -19.07 26.17
N ASN A 225 -9.85 -18.38 25.94
CA ASN A 225 -10.16 -17.14 26.64
C ASN A 225 -10.41 -17.41 28.13
N HIS A 226 -9.34 -17.37 28.93
CA HIS A 226 -9.37 -17.64 30.38
C HIS A 226 -10.03 -16.51 31.19
N SER A 227 -10.52 -15.45 30.55
CA SER A 227 -11.09 -14.28 31.24
C SER A 227 -12.25 -14.65 32.16
N ALA A 228 -13.16 -15.55 31.73
CA ALA A 228 -14.28 -16.00 32.56
C ALA A 228 -13.81 -16.71 33.85
N LYS A 229 -12.84 -17.62 33.73
CA LYS A 229 -12.24 -18.34 34.87
C LYS A 229 -11.49 -17.40 35.82
N ILE A 230 -10.89 -16.33 35.30
CA ILE A 230 -10.22 -15.30 36.11
C ILE A 230 -11.23 -14.46 36.89
N TRP A 231 -12.36 -14.08 36.28
CA TRP A 231 -13.42 -13.31 36.95
C TRP A 231 -14.11 -14.12 38.05
N GLU A 232 -14.36 -15.41 37.84
CA GLU A 232 -14.96 -16.29 38.85
C GLU A 232 -14.04 -16.48 40.07
N LYS A 233 -12.73 -16.71 39.85
CA LYS A 233 -11.74 -16.78 40.93
C LYS A 233 -11.67 -15.46 41.69
N ARG A 234 -11.71 -14.32 40.98
CA ARG A 234 -11.68 -12.98 41.58
C ARG A 234 -12.93 -12.70 42.40
N ASP A 235 -14.11 -13.02 41.88
CA ASP A 235 -15.39 -12.88 42.58
C ASP A 235 -15.40 -13.71 43.87
N THR A 236 -14.91 -14.95 43.82
CA THR A 236 -14.81 -15.84 44.98
C THR A 236 -13.88 -15.28 46.06
N SER A 237 -12.72 -14.74 45.68
CA SER A 237 -11.75 -14.15 46.62
C SER A 237 -12.24 -12.81 47.21
N LEU A 238 -12.94 -12.01 46.42
CA LEU A 238 -13.42 -10.68 46.81
C LEU A 238 -14.68 -10.74 47.68
N PHE A 239 -15.53 -11.75 47.48
CA PHE A 239 -16.85 -11.85 48.11
C PHE A 239 -16.86 -11.76 49.65
N PRO A 240 -15.96 -12.40 50.42
CA PRO A 240 -15.95 -12.29 51.88
C PRO A 240 -15.70 -10.86 52.36
N LYS A 241 -14.71 -10.18 51.77
CA LYS A 241 -14.37 -8.78 52.09
C LYS A 241 -15.52 -7.84 51.69
N PHE A 242 -16.13 -8.11 50.54
CA PHE A 242 -17.30 -7.38 50.06
C PHE A 242 -18.52 -7.51 50.98
N LYS A 243 -18.79 -8.72 51.48
CA LYS A 243 -19.88 -9.01 52.43
C LYS A 243 -19.70 -8.24 53.74
N GLU A 244 -18.50 -8.31 54.30
CA GLU A 244 -18.18 -7.65 55.57
C GLU A 244 -18.29 -6.13 55.44
N PHE A 245 -17.74 -5.56 54.36
CA PHE A 245 -17.86 -4.13 54.07
C PHE A 245 -19.32 -3.69 53.96
N LEU A 246 -20.16 -4.43 53.24
CA LEU A 246 -21.59 -4.11 53.13
C LEU A 246 -22.29 -4.15 54.48
N LYS A 247 -21.99 -5.15 55.33
CA LYS A 247 -22.59 -5.27 56.66
C LYS A 247 -22.24 -4.06 57.54
N GLN A 248 -20.96 -3.71 57.62
CA GLN A 248 -20.48 -2.56 58.40
C GLN A 248 -21.11 -1.25 57.93
N GLN A 249 -21.25 -1.05 56.62
CA GLN A 249 -21.86 0.17 56.07
C GLN A 249 -23.35 0.26 56.39
N LEU A 250 -24.07 -0.87 56.35
CA LEU A 250 -25.49 -0.91 56.72
C LEU A 250 -25.70 -0.66 58.21
N GLU A 251 -24.85 -1.21 59.07
CA GLU A 251 -24.91 -0.97 60.53
C GLU A 251 -24.60 0.49 60.87
N THR A 252 -23.64 1.11 60.18
CA THR A 252 -23.18 2.48 60.50
C THR A 252 -24.08 3.57 59.92
N THR A 253 -24.54 3.40 58.68
CA THR A 253 -25.20 4.46 57.92
C THR A 253 -26.66 4.17 57.59
N ASN A 254 -27.13 2.94 57.86
CA ASN A 254 -28.46 2.43 57.51
C ASN A 254 -28.83 2.64 56.02
N LYS A 255 -27.83 2.79 55.15
CA LYS A 255 -27.97 3.08 53.72
C LYS A 255 -27.07 2.17 52.90
N LEU A 256 -27.54 1.81 51.69
CA LEU A 256 -26.76 1.01 50.76
C LEU A 256 -25.67 1.88 50.10
N PRO A 257 -24.38 1.49 50.14
CA PRO A 257 -23.32 2.21 49.44
C PRO A 257 -23.52 2.20 47.92
N SER A 258 -23.17 3.31 47.27
CA SER A 258 -23.20 3.42 45.81
C SER A 258 -22.10 2.56 45.17
N LYS A 259 -22.29 2.16 43.90
CA LYS A 259 -21.27 1.40 43.14
C LYS A 259 -19.92 2.11 43.06
N TYR A 260 -19.93 3.43 43.03
CA TYR A 260 -18.71 4.25 43.08
C TYR A 260 -18.02 4.19 44.45
N ALA A 261 -18.79 4.22 45.54
CA ALA A 261 -18.25 4.06 46.89
C ALA A 261 -17.62 2.67 47.08
N LEU A 262 -18.24 1.63 46.50
CA LEU A 262 -17.68 0.27 46.45
C LEU A 262 -16.36 0.23 45.68
N ASP A 263 -16.27 0.84 44.50
CA ASP A 263 -14.99 0.90 43.78
C ASP A 263 -13.92 1.65 44.58
N LYS A 264 -14.24 2.78 45.22
CA LYS A 264 -13.30 3.54 46.06
C LYS A 264 -12.74 2.71 47.22
N ALA A 265 -13.57 1.89 47.88
CA ALA A 265 -13.16 1.05 49.00
C ALA A 265 -12.28 -0.15 48.59
N PHE A 266 -12.37 -0.60 47.34
CA PHE A 266 -11.69 -1.80 46.83
C PHE A 266 -10.60 -1.48 45.79
N GLY A 267 -10.02 -0.27 45.83
CA GLY A 267 -8.85 0.10 45.02
C GLY A 267 -9.14 0.80 43.69
N ASN A 268 -10.39 1.23 43.47
CA ASN A 268 -10.85 2.03 42.33
C ASN A 268 -10.62 1.40 40.94
N HIS A 269 -10.69 0.08 40.87
CA HIS A 269 -10.47 -0.68 39.63
C HIS A 269 -11.67 -0.71 38.67
N ARG A 270 -12.75 0.01 38.99
CA ARG A 270 -14.01 0.04 38.22
C ARG A 270 -14.66 -1.35 38.04
N TRP A 271 -14.45 -2.22 39.02
CA TRP A 271 -15.01 -3.56 39.01
C TRP A 271 -16.52 -3.52 39.26
N PHE A 272 -16.98 -2.65 40.15
CA PHE A 272 -18.39 -2.54 40.53
C PHE A 272 -19.17 -1.55 39.67
N THR A 273 -18.51 -0.56 39.07
CA THR A 273 -19.13 0.38 38.13
C THR A 273 -19.27 -0.20 36.72
N CYS A 274 -18.20 -0.76 36.15
CA CYS A 274 -18.19 -1.19 34.74
C CYS A 274 -18.31 -2.71 34.54
N ASN A 275 -17.81 -3.52 35.47
CA ASN A 275 -17.69 -4.97 35.29
C ASN A 275 -18.53 -5.78 36.29
N PHE A 276 -19.55 -5.16 36.89
CA PHE A 276 -20.27 -5.80 38.01
C PHE A 276 -21.02 -7.06 37.59
N THR A 277 -21.47 -7.12 36.34
CA THR A 277 -22.11 -8.30 35.75
C THR A 277 -21.18 -9.52 35.68
N LYS A 278 -19.86 -9.31 35.70
CA LYS A 278 -18.85 -10.38 35.71
C LYS A 278 -18.54 -10.89 37.13
N LEU A 279 -18.99 -10.18 38.17
CA LEU A 279 -18.87 -10.56 39.59
C LEU A 279 -20.22 -11.08 40.10
N SER A 280 -20.58 -12.29 39.66
CA SER A 280 -21.89 -12.92 39.89
C SER A 280 -22.34 -12.93 41.37
N ARG A 281 -21.48 -13.32 42.31
CA ARG A 281 -21.77 -13.47 43.73
C ARG A 281 -21.93 -12.11 44.40
N CYS A 282 -20.98 -11.20 44.15
CA CYS A 282 -21.03 -9.84 44.70
C CYS A 282 -22.27 -9.09 44.18
N LYS A 283 -22.58 -9.22 42.88
CA LYS A 283 -23.77 -8.60 42.28
C LYS A 283 -25.06 -9.12 42.88
N ARG A 284 -25.21 -10.45 42.98
CA ARG A 284 -26.41 -11.07 43.56
C ARG A 284 -26.69 -10.59 44.98
N MET A 285 -25.65 -10.50 45.82
CA MET A 285 -25.82 -10.04 47.20
C MET A 285 -26.18 -8.55 47.26
N TYR A 286 -25.55 -7.72 46.43
CA TYR A 286 -25.86 -6.29 46.36
C TYR A 286 -27.30 -6.03 45.92
N ASP A 287 -27.75 -6.73 44.86
CA ASP A 287 -29.12 -6.62 44.34
C ASP A 287 -30.15 -7.10 45.39
N MET A 288 -29.84 -8.19 46.11
CA MET A 288 -30.69 -8.70 47.20
C MET A 288 -30.82 -7.68 48.35
N VAL A 289 -29.73 -7.07 48.77
CA VAL A 289 -29.73 -6.05 49.83
C VAL A 289 -30.48 -4.80 49.37
N LYS A 290 -30.28 -4.37 48.13
CA LYS A 290 -31.01 -3.26 47.53
C LYS A 290 -32.52 -3.51 47.56
N PHE A 291 -32.96 -4.69 47.12
CA PHE A 291 -34.36 -5.07 47.13
C PHE A 291 -34.97 -5.03 48.55
N LYS A 292 -34.27 -5.59 49.55
CA LYS A 292 -34.73 -5.58 50.95
C LYS A 292 -34.89 -4.18 51.53
N ILE A 293 -33.97 -3.26 51.22
CA ILE A 293 -34.06 -1.87 51.68
C ILE A 293 -35.23 -1.15 51.00
N THR A 294 -35.45 -1.36 49.70
CA THR A 294 -36.58 -0.77 48.98
C THR A 294 -37.91 -1.19 49.58
N GLN A 295 -38.10 -2.49 49.84
CA GLN A 295 -39.32 -3.02 50.45
C GLN A 295 -39.54 -2.52 51.90
N SER A 296 -38.47 -2.40 52.70
CA SER A 296 -38.58 -1.88 54.06
C SER A 296 -38.91 -0.38 54.13
N ASN A 297 -38.61 0.38 53.07
CA ASN A 297 -38.95 1.80 52.98
C ASN A 297 -40.39 2.01 52.49
N GLU A 298 -40.91 1.12 51.64
CA GLU A 298 -42.30 1.16 51.17
C GLU A 298 -43.30 0.81 52.30
N GLY A 299 -42.97 -0.13 53.19
CA GLY A 299 -43.82 -0.50 54.33
C GLY A 299 -43.77 0.44 55.57
N LYS A 300 -43.02 1.56 55.50
CA LYS A 300 -42.95 2.58 56.56
C LYS A 300 -43.72 3.87 56.22
N SER A 301 -44.42 3.88 55.08
CA SER A 301 -45.20 5.02 54.59
C SER A 301 -46.72 4.79 54.62
N GLU A 302 -47.18 3.78 55.36
CA GLU A 302 -48.59 3.59 55.75
C GLU A 302 -48.81 3.97 57.22
#